data_AF-A0A937R514-F1
#
_entry.id   AF-A0A937R514-F1
#
_cell.length_a   1.000
_cell.length_b   1.000
_cell.length_c   1.000
_cell.angle_alpha   90.00
_cell.angle_beta   90.00
_cell.angle_gamma   90.00
#
_symmetry.space_group_name_H-M   'P 1'
#
loop_
_entity.id
_entity.type
_entity.pdbx_description
1 polymer ?
#
loop_
_entity_poly.entity_id
_entity_poly.type
_entity_poly.pdbx_seq_one_letter_code
_entity_poly.pdbx_strand_id
1 'polypeptide(L)'
;MNHGFIHSIYTFDPNGIPLEFSCEVPGVDIRKEPRMMDKDPSATTREGPEPRSEKWPPVENPTPEKDRRSYPGEGTELIHGKGRDSF
;
A
#
# COMPACT_ATOMS: atom_id res chain seq x y z
N MET A 1 -0.94 -6.28 22.54
CA MET A 1 -1.46 -7.32 21.64
C MET A 1 -0.41 -7.56 20.58
N ASN A 2 0.07 -8.79 20.41
CA ASN A 2 1.08 -9.11 19.39
C ASN A 2 0.33 -9.70 18.18
N HIS A 3 0.43 -9.02 17.03
CA HIS A 3 -0.26 -9.44 15.81
C HIS A 3 0.45 -10.60 15.10
N GLY A 4 1.67 -10.95 15.51
CA GLY A 4 2.44 -12.09 14.99
C GLY A 4 3.15 -11.82 13.67
N PHE A 5 2.75 -10.78 12.93
CA PHE A 5 3.36 -10.39 11.65
C PHE A 5 3.72 -8.91 11.54
N ILE A 6 3.24 -8.07 12.45
CA ILE A 6 3.63 -6.67 12.61
C ILE A 6 3.90 -6.36 14.08
N HIS A 7 4.94 -5.57 14.35
CA HIS A 7 5.12 -4.91 15.63
C HIS A 7 4.29 -3.62 15.61
N SER A 8 3.47 -3.38 16.64
CA SER A 8 2.63 -2.17 16.72
C SER A 8 2.78 -1.48 18.07
N ILE A 9 2.81 -0.15 18.02
CA ILE A 9 2.70 0.75 19.18
C ILE A 9 1.46 1.61 19.00
N TYR A 10 0.64 1.70 20.04
CA TYR A 10 -0.59 2.50 20.05
C TYR A 10 -0.42 3.72 20.94
N THR A 11 -0.88 4.87 20.46
CA THR A 11 -0.91 6.13 21.21
C THR A 11 -2.10 6.97 20.79
N PHE A 12 -2.25 8.14 21.39
CA PHE A 12 -3.22 9.15 20.99
C PHE A 12 -2.51 10.44 20.59
N ASP A 13 -3.05 11.15 19.60
CA ASP A 13 -2.65 12.53 19.35
C ASP A 13 -3.22 13.47 20.45
N PRO A 14 -2.84 14.75 20.49
CA PRO A 14 -3.39 15.71 21.47
C PRO A 14 -4.91 15.92 21.40
N ASN A 15 -5.55 15.55 20.29
CA ASN A 15 -7.00 15.61 20.11
C ASN A 15 -7.71 14.31 20.55
N GLY A 16 -6.96 13.30 21.02
CA GLY A 16 -7.50 12.00 21.42
C GLY A 16 -7.77 11.06 20.25
N ILE A 17 -7.19 11.29 19.07
CA ILE A 17 -7.29 10.39 17.91
C ILE A 17 -6.32 9.22 18.11
N PRO A 18 -6.79 7.96 18.05
CA PRO A 18 -5.91 6.79 18.13
C PRO A 18 -4.94 6.74 16.94
N LEU A 19 -3.65 6.59 17.23
CA LEU A 19 -2.58 6.38 16.26
C LEU A 19 -1.96 5.00 16.47
N GLU A 20 -1.67 4.33 15.35
CA GLU A 20 -0.90 3.09 15.32
C GLU A 20 0.40 3.31 14.54
N PHE A 21 1.53 3.06 15.18
CA PHE A 21 2.82 2.96 14.53
C PHE A 21 3.18 1.49 14.40
N SER A 22 3.30 1.00 13.17
CA SER A 22 3.60 -0.40 12.92
C SER A 22 4.77 -0.62 11.98
N CYS A 23 5.47 -1.74 12.17
CA CYS A 23 6.50 -2.22 11.25
C CYS A 23 6.39 -3.74 11.07
N GLU A 24 6.81 -4.24 9.90
CA GLU A 24 6.83 -5.66 9.60
C GLU A 24 7.80 -6.41 10.53
N VAL A 25 7.40 -7.60 11.00
CA VAL A 25 8.29 -8.47 11.77
C VAL A 25 9.33 -9.06 10.81
N PRO A 26 10.65 -8.89 11.05
CA PRO A 26 11.66 -9.45 10.18
C PRO A 26 11.51 -10.97 9.99
N GLY A 27 11.55 -11.42 8.73
CA GLY A 27 11.43 -12.84 8.38
C GLY A 27 10.00 -13.36 8.28
N VAL A 28 8.99 -12.56 8.61
CA VAL A 28 7.57 -12.89 8.37
C VAL A 28 7.10 -12.22 7.09
N ASP A 29 6.81 -13.03 6.07
CA ASP A 29 6.22 -12.54 4.82
C ASP A 29 4.75 -12.97 4.74
N ILE A 30 3.86 -12.03 5.06
CA ILE A 30 2.41 -12.24 5.05
C ILE A 30 1.83 -12.43 3.65
N ARG A 31 2.57 -12.07 2.60
CA ARG A 31 2.12 -12.17 1.21
C ARG A 31 2.34 -13.57 0.64
N LYS A 32 3.22 -14.38 1.23
CA LYS A 32 3.48 -15.76 0.76
C LYS A 32 2.28 -16.68 0.89
N GLU A 33 1.55 -16.56 2.00
CA GLU A 33 0.41 -17.43 2.31
C GLU A 33 -0.78 -16.59 2.82
N PRO A 34 -1.41 -15.79 1.94
CA PRO A 34 -2.57 -15.01 2.34
C PRO A 34 -3.70 -15.95 2.75
N ARG A 35 -4.28 -15.73 3.94
CA ARG A 35 -5.38 -16.56 4.44
C ARG A 35 -6.74 -15.93 4.11
N MET A 36 -7.56 -16.66 3.37
CA MET A 36 -8.96 -16.36 3.15
C MET A 36 -9.79 -16.94 4.30
N MET A 37 -10.32 -16.08 5.16
CA MET A 37 -11.12 -16.51 6.32
C MET A 37 -12.60 -16.72 6.00
N ASP A 38 -13.04 -16.38 4.77
CA ASP A 38 -14.35 -16.73 4.26
C ASP A 38 -14.48 -18.25 4.16
N LYS A 39 -15.59 -18.81 4.66
CA LYS A 39 -15.85 -20.26 4.67
C LYS A 39 -16.27 -20.78 3.30
N ASP A 40 -16.86 -19.93 2.47
CA ASP A 40 -17.25 -20.29 1.10
C ASP A 40 -16.83 -19.20 0.11
N PRO A 41 -15.52 -19.04 -0.13
CA PRO A 41 -15.02 -17.98 -0.99
C PRO A 41 -15.42 -18.25 -2.43
N SER A 42 -15.88 -17.18 -3.11
CA SER A 42 -16.20 -17.22 -4.54
C SER A 42 -14.99 -17.61 -5.40
N ALA A 43 -15.24 -18.01 -6.65
CA ALA A 43 -14.18 -18.33 -7.60
C ALA A 43 -13.17 -17.18 -7.77
N THR A 44 -13.66 -15.94 -7.90
CA THR A 44 -12.82 -14.74 -8.02
C THR A 44 -11.97 -14.51 -6.78
N THR A 45 -12.53 -14.72 -5.58
CA THR A 45 -11.79 -14.49 -4.34
C THR A 45 -10.64 -15.49 -4.17
N ARG A 46 -10.77 -16.70 -4.71
CA ARG A 46 -9.73 -17.74 -4.69
C ARG A 46 -8.58 -17.50 -5.68
N GLU A 47 -8.69 -16.50 -6.56
CA GLU A 47 -7.65 -16.19 -7.55
C GLU A 47 -6.37 -15.63 -6.90
N GLY A 48 -6.45 -15.15 -5.66
CA GLY A 48 -5.32 -14.57 -4.93
C GLY A 48 -5.18 -13.06 -5.12
N PRO A 49 -4.22 -12.43 -4.43
CA PRO A 49 -4.06 -10.98 -4.41
C PRO A 49 -3.24 -10.42 -5.59
N GLU A 50 -2.57 -11.29 -6.34
CA GLU A 50 -1.62 -10.87 -7.37
C GLU A 50 -2.32 -10.46 -8.67
N PRO A 51 -1.77 -9.47 -9.41
CA PRO A 51 -2.30 -9.09 -10.72
C PRO A 51 -2.27 -10.26 -11.71
N ARG A 52 -3.37 -10.42 -12.46
CA ARG A 52 -3.53 -11.45 -13.49
C ARG A 52 -3.40 -10.86 -14.89
N SER A 53 -2.17 -10.80 -15.40
CA SER A 53 -1.87 -10.22 -16.72
C SER A 53 -2.67 -10.86 -17.87
N GLU A 54 -3.01 -12.14 -17.77
CA GLU A 54 -3.83 -12.88 -18.73
C GLU A 54 -5.30 -12.43 -18.78
N LYS A 55 -5.74 -11.67 -17.78
CA LYS A 55 -7.09 -11.08 -17.72
C LYS A 55 -7.12 -9.67 -18.28
N TRP A 56 -5.97 -9.03 -18.51
CA TRP A 56 -5.93 -7.67 -19.02
C TRP A 56 -6.37 -7.66 -20.49
N PRO A 57 -7.18 -6.66 -20.90
CA PRO A 57 -7.49 -6.49 -22.30
C PRO A 57 -6.20 -6.20 -23.08
N PRO A 58 -6.08 -6.69 -24.33
CA PRO A 58 -4.92 -6.39 -25.16
C PRO A 58 -4.84 -4.88 -25.42
N VAL A 59 -3.62 -4.34 -25.43
CA VAL A 59 -3.37 -2.96 -25.84
C VAL A 59 -3.34 -2.93 -27.36
N GLU A 60 -4.47 -2.60 -27.99
CA GLU A 60 -4.58 -2.53 -29.46
C GLU A 60 -3.93 -1.27 -30.04
N ASN A 61 -4.02 -0.15 -29.31
CA ASN A 61 -3.54 1.15 -29.76
C ASN A 61 -2.75 1.82 -28.61
N PRO A 62 -1.44 1.53 -28.47
CA PRO A 62 -0.64 2.12 -27.40
C PRO A 62 -0.47 3.63 -27.61
N THR A 63 -0.52 4.40 -26.52
CA THR A 63 -0.26 5.85 -26.56
C THR A 63 1.16 6.13 -27.09
N PRO A 64 1.31 6.86 -28.20
CA PRO A 64 2.62 7.24 -28.73
C PRO A 64 3.45 8.00 -27.70
N GLU A 65 4.77 7.83 -27.71
CA GLU A 65 5.66 8.41 -26.69
C GLU A 65 5.49 9.93 -26.56
N LYS A 66 5.39 10.63 -27.69
CA LYS A 66 5.17 12.09 -27.75
C LYS A 66 3.86 12.55 -27.10
N ASP A 67 2.89 11.65 -26.96
CA ASP A 67 1.55 11.93 -26.42
C ASP A 67 1.42 11.47 -24.95
N ARG A 68 2.44 10.80 -24.40
CA ARG A 68 2.48 10.42 -22.98
C ARG A 68 2.71 11.67 -22.13
N ARG A 69 1.94 11.82 -21.06
CA ARG A 69 2.08 12.92 -20.11
C ARG A 69 2.43 12.38 -18.73
N SER A 70 3.42 13.01 -18.10
CA SER A 70 3.71 12.82 -16.67
C SER A 70 3.20 14.05 -15.93
N TYR A 71 2.50 13.82 -14.82
CA TYR A 71 2.03 14.87 -13.94
C TYR A 71 2.83 14.81 -12.65
N PRO A 72 3.19 15.97 -12.05
CA PRO A 72 3.83 15.97 -10.75
C PRO A 72 2.89 15.32 -9.74
N GLY A 73 3.45 14.43 -8.91
CA GLY A 73 2.73 13.84 -7.80
C GLY A 73 2.59 14.83 -6.64
N GLU A 74 1.49 14.70 -5.90
CA GLU A 74 1.35 15.36 -4.61
C GLU A 74 2.47 14.88 -3.66
N GLY A 75 3.12 15.82 -2.94
CA GLY A 75 4.21 15.52 -2.00
C GLY A 75 5.61 15.96 -2.42
N THR A 76 5.78 16.45 -3.65
CA THR A 76 7.06 17.03 -4.13
C THR A 76 7.48 18.27 -3.31
N GLU A 77 6.50 18.98 -2.76
CA GLU A 77 6.62 20.10 -1.81
C GLU A 77 7.43 19.74 -0.56
N LEU A 78 7.27 18.50 -0.07
CA LEU A 78 7.82 18.03 1.22
C LEU A 78 9.30 17.64 1.10
N ILE A 79 9.75 17.31 -0.11
CA ILE A 79 11.12 16.84 -0.37
C ILE A 79 12.08 18.03 -0.56
N HIS A 80 11.60 19.16 -1.07
CA HIS A 80 12.42 20.35 -1.38
C HIS A 80 12.58 21.31 -0.19
N GLY A 81 12.52 20.78 1.04
CA GLY A 81 12.73 21.45 2.34
C GLY A 81 13.15 22.92 2.30
N LYS A 82 12.18 23.83 2.50
CA LYS A 82 12.50 25.12 3.10
C LYS A 82 12.58 24.87 4.61
N GLY A 83 13.80 24.77 5.12
CA GLY A 83 14.06 24.71 6.56
C GLY A 83 13.24 25.79 7.25
N ARG A 84 12.33 25.38 8.13
CA ARG A 84 11.61 26.33 8.98
C ARG A 84 12.52 26.66 10.14
N ASP A 85 12.75 27.96 10.26
CA ASP A 85 13.48 28.63 11.31
C ASP A 85 13.06 28.13 12.70
N SER A 86 14.09 27.99 13.53
CA SER A 86 14.09 27.84 14.98
C SER A 86 13.07 28.74 15.68
N PHE A 87 12.31 28.15 16.61
CA PHE A 87 11.67 28.84 17.73
C PHE A 87 12.71 29.27 18.78
#